data_AF-A0A7J4XFR0-F1
#
_entry.id   AF-A0A7J4XFR0-F1
#
_cell.length_a   1.000
_cell.length_b   1.000
_cell.length_c   1.000
_cell.angle_alpha   90.00
_cell.angle_beta   90.00
_cell.angle_gamma   90.00
#
_symmetry.space_group_name_H-M   'P 1'
#
loop_
_entity.id
_entity.type
_entity.pdbx_description
1 polymer ?
#
loop_
_entity_poly.entity_id
_entity_poly.type
_entity_poly.pdbx_seq_one_letter_code
_entity_poly.pdbx_strand_id
1 'polypeptide(L)'
;MNRKERQEARADRFRELAKKSNEAADVACRQSSEMASIIPMGQPVHGLADRKYRDKIGAKMDKSIELSKKAEYFAQKAEATENNNSIYLGDDDAVDRLQEKVDALEKAQGMMKAANKIVRSKKLNDIAKVEQLQTLGFSENKAIELTKPDRYGEYGFPSYMLSNNNARIRDAKQRRDRARKLKETEDKEYTISGVRVVENAKENRLQLFFAGIPSKEIRSQLKENNTFRWTPSIGCWQSYLNRWCIERAKVILNSITE
;
A
#
# COMPACT_ATOMS: atom_id res chain seq x y z
N MET A 1 9.19 -18.16 -0.27
CA MET A 1 9.34 -16.69 -0.19
C MET A 1 8.10 -16.10 0.46
N ASN A 2 8.26 -15.61 1.68
CA ASN A 2 7.23 -14.91 2.44
C ASN A 2 6.89 -13.58 1.75
N ARG A 3 5.72 -13.01 2.05
CA ARG A 3 5.27 -11.75 1.47
C ARG A 3 6.20 -10.57 1.76
N LYS A 4 6.78 -10.50 2.97
CA LYS A 4 7.74 -9.45 3.33
C LYS A 4 8.97 -9.50 2.41
N GLU A 5 9.52 -10.69 2.20
CA GLU A 5 10.61 -10.91 1.25
C GLU A 5 10.21 -10.53 -0.19
N ARG A 6 8.97 -10.84 -0.62
CA ARG A 6 8.45 -10.41 -1.94
C ARG A 6 8.35 -8.88 -2.05
N GLN A 7 8.03 -8.19 -0.96
CA GLN A 7 7.94 -6.73 -0.90
C GLN A 7 9.34 -6.10 -0.97
N GLU A 8 10.28 -6.61 -0.20
CA GLU A 8 11.69 -6.19 -0.19
C GLU A 8 12.33 -6.41 -1.57
N ALA A 9 12.22 -7.61 -2.13
CA ALA A 9 12.73 -7.90 -3.48
C ALA A 9 12.11 -7.00 -4.57
N ARG A 10 10.84 -6.61 -4.39
CA ARG A 10 10.19 -5.65 -5.30
C ARG A 10 10.74 -4.24 -5.14
N ALA A 11 10.98 -3.79 -3.91
CA ALA A 11 11.60 -2.51 -3.63
C ALA A 11 13.02 -2.46 -4.22
N ASP A 12 13.83 -3.50 -3.98
CA ASP A 12 15.19 -3.64 -4.54
C ASP A 12 15.19 -3.55 -6.06
N ARG A 13 14.29 -4.28 -6.71
CA ARG A 13 14.13 -4.21 -8.16
C ARG A 13 13.82 -2.78 -8.63
N PHE A 14 12.97 -2.04 -7.92
CA PHE A 14 12.70 -0.64 -8.28
C PHE A 14 13.91 0.27 -8.05
N ARG A 15 14.69 0.06 -6.97
CA ARG A 15 15.94 0.79 -6.75
C ARG A 15 16.96 0.53 -7.85
N GLU A 16 17.11 -0.72 -8.28
CA GLU A 16 17.98 -1.06 -9.41
C GLU A 16 17.54 -0.40 -10.72
N LEU A 17 16.23 -0.38 -11.00
CA LEU A 17 15.68 0.30 -12.18
C LEU A 17 15.89 1.82 -12.13
N ALA A 18 15.74 2.42 -10.94
CA ALA A 18 16.04 3.83 -10.72
C ALA A 18 17.52 4.13 -10.98
N LYS A 19 18.43 3.33 -10.39
CA LYS A 19 19.88 3.46 -10.58
C LYS A 19 20.27 3.37 -12.05
N LYS A 20 19.81 2.33 -12.77
CA LYS A 20 20.08 2.16 -14.21
C LYS A 20 19.55 3.33 -15.05
N SER A 21 18.40 3.89 -14.67
CA SER A 21 17.81 5.03 -15.38
C SER A 21 18.60 6.33 -15.13
N ASN A 22 19.08 6.54 -13.90
CA ASN A 22 19.98 7.65 -13.55
C ASN A 22 21.32 7.55 -14.27
N GLU A 23 21.96 6.37 -14.26
CA GLU A 23 23.22 6.16 -14.99
C GLU A 23 23.07 6.46 -16.49
N ALA A 24 21.93 6.05 -17.09
CA ALA A 24 21.63 6.36 -18.48
C ALA A 24 21.34 7.85 -18.72
N ALA A 25 20.72 8.55 -17.76
CA ALA A 25 20.52 9.99 -17.81
C ALA A 25 21.86 10.73 -17.78
N ASP A 26 22.75 10.38 -16.85
CA ASP A 26 24.08 10.97 -16.73
C ASP A 26 24.91 10.80 -18.01
N VAL A 27 24.84 9.62 -18.63
CA VAL A 27 25.51 9.35 -19.91
C VAL A 27 24.93 10.23 -21.03
N ALA A 28 23.61 10.38 -21.11
CA ALA A 28 22.96 11.23 -22.11
C ALA A 28 23.29 12.72 -21.90
N CYS A 29 23.34 13.18 -20.65
CA CYS A 29 23.75 14.52 -20.28
C CYS A 29 25.20 14.80 -20.68
N ARG A 30 26.13 13.90 -20.30
CA ARG A 30 27.55 14.00 -20.68
C ARG A 30 27.74 14.06 -22.21
N GLN A 31 27.05 13.21 -22.96
CA GLN A 31 27.08 13.25 -24.43
C GLN A 31 26.59 14.59 -24.99
N SER A 32 25.51 15.16 -24.42
CA SER A 32 25.01 16.48 -24.82
C SER A 32 26.05 17.57 -24.52
N SER A 33 26.64 17.57 -23.33
CA SER A 33 27.69 18.52 -22.91
C SER A 33 28.95 18.42 -23.77
N GLU A 34 29.42 17.21 -24.07
CA GLU A 34 30.57 16.97 -24.95
C GLU A 34 30.30 17.51 -26.35
N MET A 35 29.13 17.23 -26.93
CA MET A 35 28.75 17.76 -28.24
C MET A 35 28.63 19.29 -28.26
N ALA A 36 28.13 19.88 -27.16
CA ALA A 36 28.01 21.32 -27.00
C ALA A 36 29.37 22.01 -26.83
N SER A 37 30.35 21.36 -26.21
CA SER A 37 31.67 21.93 -25.95
C SER A 37 32.46 22.31 -27.20
N ILE A 38 32.12 21.70 -28.35
CA ILE A 38 32.72 21.98 -29.66
C ILE A 38 32.26 23.34 -30.21
N ILE A 39 31.11 23.85 -29.76
CA ILE A 39 30.53 25.10 -30.25
C ILE A 39 31.03 26.27 -29.39
N PRO A 40 31.80 27.22 -29.94
CA PRO A 40 32.19 28.44 -29.25
C PRO A 40 30.99 29.22 -28.72
N MET A 41 31.11 29.75 -27.50
CA MET A 41 30.07 30.57 -26.88
C MET A 41 29.78 31.81 -27.72
N GLY A 42 28.49 32.10 -27.93
CA GLY A 42 28.04 33.25 -28.72
C GLY A 42 28.10 33.06 -30.24
N GLN A 43 28.56 31.91 -30.75
CA GLN A 43 28.57 31.64 -32.18
C GLN A 43 27.13 31.57 -32.74
N PRO A 44 26.78 32.34 -33.79
CA PRO A 44 25.48 32.24 -34.42
C PRO A 44 25.26 30.89 -35.12
N VAL A 45 24.00 30.59 -35.47
CA VAL A 45 23.64 29.36 -36.18
C VAL A 45 23.90 29.53 -37.68
N HIS A 46 24.82 28.72 -38.23
CA HIS A 46 25.25 28.80 -39.62
C HIS A 46 24.66 27.67 -40.47
N GLY A 47 23.53 27.95 -41.12
CA GLY A 47 22.94 27.05 -42.12
C GLY A 47 22.28 25.79 -41.54
N LEU A 48 21.87 24.89 -42.44
CA LEU A 48 21.04 23.72 -42.11
C LEU A 48 21.82 22.64 -41.32
N ALA A 49 23.09 22.41 -41.65
CA ALA A 49 23.90 21.36 -41.04
C ALA A 49 24.18 21.66 -39.55
N ASP A 50 24.53 22.91 -39.25
CA ASP A 50 24.80 23.40 -37.91
C ASP A 50 23.54 23.39 -37.02
N ARG A 51 22.39 23.78 -37.60
CA ARG A 51 21.08 23.64 -36.93
C ARG A 51 20.80 22.18 -36.55
N LYS A 52 20.91 21.25 -37.51
CA LYS A 52 20.71 19.81 -37.25
C LYS A 52 21.67 19.26 -36.19
N TYR A 53 22.89 19.77 -36.10
CA TYR A 53 23.84 19.36 -35.07
C TYR A 53 23.40 19.85 -33.69
N ARG A 54 23.02 21.13 -33.55
CA ARG A 54 22.46 21.67 -32.29
C ARG A 54 21.15 20.98 -31.88
N ASP A 55 20.29 20.63 -32.83
CA ASP A 55 19.07 19.86 -32.54
C ASP A 55 19.39 18.49 -31.93
N LYS A 56 20.48 17.82 -32.35
CA LYS A 56 20.92 16.56 -31.73
C LYS A 56 21.39 16.74 -30.29
N ILE A 57 22.03 17.87 -29.97
CA ILE A 57 22.44 18.22 -28.61
C ILE A 57 21.20 18.35 -27.73
N GLY A 58 20.20 19.11 -28.20
CA GLY A 58 18.91 19.28 -27.54
C GLY A 58 18.22 17.94 -27.32
N ALA A 59 18.10 17.11 -28.35
CA ALA A 59 17.49 15.78 -28.25
C ALA A 59 18.19 14.86 -27.23
N LYS A 60 19.52 14.95 -27.07
CA LYS A 60 20.26 14.20 -26.04
C LYS A 60 19.96 14.73 -24.64
N MET A 61 19.85 16.05 -24.48
CA MET A 61 19.46 16.66 -23.22
C MET A 61 18.01 16.31 -22.84
N ASP A 62 17.08 16.39 -23.79
CA ASP A 62 15.69 15.97 -23.60
C ASP A 62 15.62 14.51 -23.14
N LYS A 63 16.37 13.64 -23.80
CA LYS A 63 16.49 12.22 -23.40
C LYS A 63 17.04 12.06 -21.97
N SER A 64 18.02 12.86 -21.57
CA SER A 64 18.52 12.87 -20.19
C SER A 64 17.43 13.23 -19.19
N ILE A 65 16.66 14.28 -19.49
CA ILE A 65 15.54 14.73 -18.63
C ILE A 65 14.47 13.63 -18.52
N GLU A 66 14.11 12.98 -19.63
CA GLU A 66 13.16 11.86 -19.62
C GLU A 66 13.65 10.69 -18.76
N LEU A 67 14.93 10.32 -18.87
CA LEU A 67 15.54 9.25 -18.10
C LEU A 67 15.63 9.59 -16.61
N SER A 68 15.93 10.86 -16.28
CA SER A 68 15.91 11.37 -14.90
C SER A 68 14.51 11.25 -14.29
N LYS A 69 13.47 11.71 -15.00
CA LYS A 69 12.07 11.56 -14.56
C LYS A 69 11.69 10.09 -14.36
N LYS A 70 12.17 9.20 -15.25
CA LYS A 70 11.96 7.76 -15.13
C LYS A 70 12.65 7.18 -13.88
N ALA A 71 13.85 7.66 -13.56
CA ALA A 71 14.56 7.24 -12.36
C ALA A 71 13.84 7.70 -11.09
N GLU A 72 13.42 8.96 -11.03
CA GLU A 72 12.60 9.51 -9.93
C GLU A 72 11.31 8.72 -9.74
N TYR A 73 10.62 8.39 -10.84
CA TYR A 73 9.42 7.55 -10.79
C TYR A 73 9.68 6.20 -10.11
N PHE A 74 10.78 5.52 -10.47
CA PHE A 74 11.11 4.23 -9.84
C PHE A 74 11.59 4.39 -8.39
N ALA A 75 12.30 5.47 -8.06
CA ALA A 75 12.68 5.78 -6.69
C ALA A 75 11.43 5.97 -5.80
N GLN A 76 10.45 6.75 -6.27
CA GLN A 76 9.17 6.92 -5.59
C GLN A 76 8.41 5.59 -5.45
N LYS A 77 8.50 4.69 -6.45
CA LYS A 77 7.91 3.34 -6.36
C LYS A 77 8.60 2.45 -5.35
N ALA A 78 9.93 2.54 -5.21
CA ALA A 78 10.68 1.82 -4.19
C ALA A 78 10.24 2.31 -2.80
N GLU A 79 10.30 3.62 -2.57
CA GLU A 79 9.88 4.26 -1.32
C GLU A 79 8.43 3.91 -0.94
N ALA A 80 7.49 4.03 -1.89
CA ALA A 80 6.10 3.67 -1.66
C ALA A 80 5.91 2.17 -1.35
N THR A 81 6.78 1.30 -1.86
CA THR A 81 6.76 -0.13 -1.57
C THR A 81 7.28 -0.39 -0.16
N GLU A 82 8.34 0.30 0.28
CA GLU A 82 8.94 0.18 1.62
C GLU A 82 8.02 0.75 2.71
N ASN A 83 7.47 1.92 2.46
CA ASN A 83 6.58 2.62 3.39
C ASN A 83 5.16 2.04 3.45
N ASN A 84 4.87 0.99 2.67
CA ASN A 84 3.57 0.34 2.72
C ASN A 84 3.41 -0.48 4.01
N ASN A 85 2.88 0.18 5.03
CA ASN A 85 2.57 -0.40 6.34
C ASN A 85 1.16 -1.02 6.40
N SER A 86 0.58 -1.40 5.26
CA SER A 86 -0.73 -2.06 5.24
C SER A 86 -0.63 -3.46 5.85
N ILE A 87 -1.55 -3.78 6.78
CA ILE A 87 -1.62 -5.11 7.39
C ILE A 87 -2.59 -5.97 6.58
N TYR A 88 -2.08 -7.03 5.96
CA TYR A 88 -2.91 -7.98 5.24
C TYR A 88 -3.06 -9.28 6.03
N LEU A 89 -4.18 -9.97 5.84
CA LEU A 89 -4.51 -11.15 6.65
C LEU A 89 -3.61 -12.37 6.41
N GLY A 90 -3.03 -12.48 5.20
CA GLY A 90 -2.11 -13.58 4.85
C GLY A 90 -0.64 -13.26 5.14
N ASP A 91 -0.35 -12.20 5.90
CA ASP A 91 1.02 -11.91 6.34
C ASP A 91 1.32 -12.74 7.60
N ASP A 92 2.56 -13.22 7.74
CA ASP A 92 2.96 -14.05 8.88
C ASP A 92 2.89 -13.30 10.22
N ASP A 93 3.06 -11.98 10.21
CA ASP A 93 2.97 -11.09 11.38
C ASP A 93 1.59 -10.42 11.54
N ALA A 94 0.60 -10.82 10.73
CA ALA A 94 -0.70 -10.15 10.67
C ALA A 94 -1.42 -10.11 12.02
N VAL A 95 -1.36 -11.21 12.78
CA VAL A 95 -2.03 -11.34 14.09
C VAL A 95 -1.40 -10.39 15.10
N ASP A 96 -0.07 -10.33 15.15
CA ASP A 96 0.67 -9.52 16.12
C ASP A 96 0.48 -8.03 15.83
N ARG A 97 0.63 -7.61 14.57
CA ARG A 97 0.40 -6.21 14.17
C ARG A 97 -1.05 -5.76 14.35
N LEU A 98 -2.02 -6.65 14.16
CA LEU A 98 -3.41 -6.34 14.48
C LEU A 98 -3.65 -6.27 15.99
N GLN A 99 -2.94 -7.06 16.79
CA GLN A 99 -2.99 -6.99 18.25
C GLN A 99 -2.43 -5.66 18.76
N GLU A 100 -1.23 -5.26 18.32
CA GLU A 100 -0.65 -3.95 18.64
C GLU A 100 -1.58 -2.79 18.27
N LYS A 101 -2.24 -2.90 17.10
CA LYS A 101 -3.22 -1.91 16.67
C LYS A 101 -4.44 -1.88 17.57
N VAL A 102 -4.94 -3.02 18.02
CA VAL A 102 -6.06 -3.09 18.99
C VAL A 102 -5.63 -2.42 20.30
N ASP A 103 -4.47 -2.75 20.83
CA ASP A 103 -3.97 -2.23 22.10
C ASP A 103 -3.76 -0.70 22.05
N ALA A 104 -3.21 -0.19 20.96
CA ALA A 104 -3.06 1.25 20.73
C ALA A 104 -4.41 1.97 20.67
N LEU A 105 -5.40 1.40 19.97
CA LEU A 105 -6.75 1.98 19.88
C LEU A 105 -7.50 1.93 21.23
N GLU A 106 -7.33 0.85 22.01
CA GLU A 106 -7.90 0.70 23.34
C GLU A 106 -7.28 1.67 24.35
N LYS A 107 -5.95 1.85 24.31
CA LYS A 107 -5.26 2.88 25.10
C LYS A 107 -5.77 4.28 24.77
N ALA A 108 -5.89 4.61 23.48
CA ALA A 108 -6.44 5.88 23.04
C ALA A 108 -7.90 6.06 23.52
N GLN A 109 -8.71 5.00 23.48
CA GLN A 109 -10.08 5.02 24.00
C GLN A 109 -10.12 5.30 25.51
N GLY A 110 -9.25 4.63 26.27
CA GLY A 110 -9.10 4.83 27.71
C GLY A 110 -8.72 6.27 28.05
N MET A 111 -7.71 6.81 27.35
CA MET A 111 -7.27 8.20 27.50
C MET A 111 -8.38 9.20 27.21
N MET A 112 -9.12 9.04 26.10
CA MET A 112 -10.24 9.94 25.76
C MET A 112 -11.36 9.89 26.81
N LYS A 113 -11.70 8.69 27.31
CA LYS A 113 -12.70 8.55 28.37
C LYS A 113 -12.25 9.18 29.69
N ALA A 114 -10.99 8.98 30.08
CA ALA A 114 -10.41 9.57 31.28
C ALA A 114 -10.38 11.11 31.18
N ALA A 115 -9.96 11.65 30.04
CA ALA A 115 -9.97 13.07 29.76
C ALA A 115 -11.40 13.65 29.87
N ASN A 116 -12.39 13.02 29.24
CA ASN A 116 -13.78 13.47 29.32
C ASN A 116 -14.34 13.43 30.75
N LYS A 117 -13.91 12.46 31.57
CA LYS A 117 -14.28 12.39 32.98
C LYS A 117 -13.73 13.59 33.77
N ILE A 118 -12.48 13.99 33.53
CA ILE A 118 -11.85 15.15 34.17
C ILE A 118 -12.54 16.43 33.73
N VAL A 119 -12.68 16.63 32.42
CA VAL A 119 -13.23 17.86 31.85
C VAL A 119 -14.67 18.11 32.30
N ARG A 120 -15.49 17.06 32.42
CA ARG A 120 -16.90 17.15 32.84
C ARG A 120 -17.08 17.20 34.37
N SER A 121 -16.00 17.10 35.15
CA SER A 121 -16.08 17.17 36.61
C SER A 121 -16.41 18.59 37.07
N LYS A 122 -17.53 18.75 37.78
CA LYS A 122 -17.94 20.03 38.40
C LYS A 122 -17.12 20.41 39.64
N LYS A 123 -16.30 19.49 40.16
CA LYS A 123 -15.52 19.68 41.39
C LYS A 123 -14.15 20.31 41.15
N LEU A 124 -13.71 20.40 39.90
CA LEU A 124 -12.36 20.83 39.53
C LEU A 124 -12.42 22.20 38.86
N ASN A 125 -11.52 23.09 39.27
CA ASN A 125 -11.25 24.34 38.57
C ASN A 125 -10.48 24.06 37.27
N ASP A 126 -10.50 24.99 36.33
CA ASP A 126 -9.91 24.76 35.00
C ASP A 126 -8.38 24.54 35.06
N ILE A 127 -7.68 25.21 35.97
CA ILE A 127 -6.25 24.98 36.24
C ILE A 127 -6.03 23.53 36.70
N ALA A 128 -6.82 23.05 37.66
CA ALA A 128 -6.73 21.69 38.17
C ALA A 128 -7.10 20.63 37.12
N LYS A 129 -8.01 20.94 36.18
CA LYS A 129 -8.31 20.07 35.04
C LYS A 129 -7.11 19.94 34.11
N VAL A 130 -6.42 21.05 33.82
CA VAL A 130 -5.23 21.05 32.96
C VAL A 130 -4.10 20.22 33.58
N GLU A 131 -3.82 20.38 34.87
CA GLU A 131 -2.81 19.59 35.59
C GLU A 131 -3.10 18.07 35.55
N GLN A 132 -4.37 17.69 35.76
CA GLN A 132 -4.76 16.27 35.68
C GLN A 132 -4.69 15.71 34.26
N LEU A 133 -5.00 16.52 33.24
CA LEU A 133 -4.84 16.12 31.84
C LEU A 133 -3.35 15.96 31.45
N GLN A 134 -2.47 16.83 31.97
CA GLN A 134 -1.02 16.66 31.78
C GLN A 134 -0.51 15.38 32.45
N THR A 135 -1.00 15.06 33.64
CA THR A 135 -0.68 13.79 34.34
C THR A 135 -1.13 12.55 33.54
N LEU A 136 -2.21 12.66 32.76
CA LEU A 136 -2.67 11.61 31.83
C LEU A 136 -1.81 11.51 30.55
N GLY A 137 -0.84 12.41 30.34
CA GLY A 137 0.07 12.42 29.20
C GLY A 137 -0.36 13.30 28.03
N PHE A 138 -1.31 14.22 28.22
CA PHE A 138 -1.62 15.25 27.22
C PHE A 138 -0.62 16.40 27.30
N SER A 139 -0.27 16.99 26.15
CA SER A 139 0.50 18.24 26.13
C SER A 139 -0.32 19.38 26.75
N GLU A 140 0.34 20.36 27.33
CA GLU A 140 -0.31 21.52 27.95
C GLU A 140 -1.29 22.22 26.98
N ASN A 141 -0.85 22.47 25.74
CA ASN A 141 -1.70 23.05 24.70
C ASN A 141 -2.97 22.21 24.47
N LYS A 142 -2.85 20.88 24.42
CA LYS A 142 -3.99 20.00 24.19
C LYS A 142 -4.91 19.93 25.41
N ALA A 143 -4.34 19.96 26.61
CA ALA A 143 -5.10 20.00 27.85
C ALA A 143 -5.96 21.27 27.94
N ILE A 144 -5.38 22.43 27.63
CA ILE A 144 -6.10 23.71 27.58
C ILE A 144 -7.21 23.66 26.52
N GLU A 145 -6.93 23.14 25.32
CA GLU A 145 -7.93 22.99 24.26
C GLU A 145 -9.14 22.14 24.73
N LEU A 146 -8.90 21.02 25.40
CA LEU A 146 -9.95 20.13 25.89
C LEU A 146 -10.82 20.76 26.99
N THR A 147 -10.32 21.76 27.73
CA THR A 147 -11.12 22.49 28.73
C THR A 147 -12.04 23.53 28.12
N LYS A 148 -11.82 23.91 26.86
CA LYS A 148 -12.67 24.85 26.13
C LYS A 148 -13.80 24.08 25.43
N PRO A 149 -14.98 24.71 25.26
CA PRO A 149 -16.04 24.11 24.45
C PRO A 149 -15.64 24.11 22.97
N ASP A 150 -15.99 23.04 22.26
CA ASP A 150 -15.90 22.96 20.79
C ASP A 150 -16.96 23.88 20.14
N ARG A 151 -16.95 23.97 18.80
CA ARG A 151 -17.92 24.70 17.96
C ARG A 151 -19.39 24.40 18.30
N TYR A 152 -19.66 23.23 18.86
CA TYR A 152 -21.00 22.77 19.26
C TYR A 152 -21.28 22.90 20.77
N GLY A 153 -20.40 23.54 21.53
CA GLY A 153 -20.55 23.70 22.99
C GLY A 153 -20.18 22.46 23.80
N GLU A 154 -19.66 21.40 23.16
CA GLU A 154 -19.22 20.18 23.86
C GLU A 154 -17.82 20.36 24.43
N TYR A 155 -17.60 19.87 25.65
CA TYR A 155 -16.30 19.90 26.31
C TYR A 155 -15.57 18.55 26.22
N GLY A 156 -14.26 18.60 26.04
CA GLY A 156 -13.40 17.43 25.91
C GLY A 156 -13.45 16.80 24.52
N PHE A 157 -13.27 15.48 24.44
CA PHE A 157 -13.40 14.72 23.20
C PHE A 157 -14.87 14.55 22.80
N PRO A 158 -15.25 14.93 21.58
CA PRO A 158 -16.60 14.74 21.08
C PRO A 158 -17.06 13.28 21.05
N SER A 159 -18.36 13.06 21.17
CA SER A 159 -18.96 11.71 21.19
C SER A 159 -18.64 10.89 19.92
N TYR A 160 -18.63 11.53 18.75
CA TYR A 160 -18.35 10.85 17.47
C TYR A 160 -16.90 10.30 17.42
N MET A 161 -15.92 10.96 18.05
CA MET A 161 -14.54 10.46 18.07
C MET A 161 -14.44 9.13 18.82
N LEU A 162 -15.11 9.03 19.97
CA LEU A 162 -15.19 7.80 20.77
C LEU A 162 -15.93 6.68 20.01
N SER A 163 -17.04 7.00 19.34
CA SER A 163 -17.82 6.04 18.55
C SER A 163 -17.03 5.53 17.35
N ASN A 164 -16.36 6.41 16.62
CA ASN A 164 -15.49 6.06 15.50
C ASN A 164 -14.32 5.18 15.95
N ASN A 165 -13.70 5.51 17.09
CA ASN A 165 -12.61 4.71 17.64
C ASN A 165 -13.11 3.32 18.07
N ASN A 166 -14.26 3.20 18.74
CA ASN A 166 -14.88 1.91 19.06
C ASN A 166 -15.15 1.07 17.81
N ALA A 167 -15.64 1.67 16.73
CA ALA A 167 -15.85 0.97 15.47
C ALA A 167 -14.53 0.43 14.89
N ARG A 168 -13.45 1.23 14.94
CA ARG A 168 -12.10 0.81 14.54
C ARG A 168 -11.55 -0.32 15.41
N ILE A 169 -11.76 -0.29 16.73
CA ILE A 169 -11.39 -1.38 17.64
C ILE A 169 -12.11 -2.67 17.24
N ARG A 170 -13.43 -2.59 16.99
CA ARG A 170 -14.24 -3.75 16.59
C ARG A 170 -13.75 -4.34 15.26
N ASP A 171 -13.49 -3.51 14.25
CA ASP A 171 -12.94 -3.96 12.97
C ASP A 171 -11.57 -4.63 13.14
N ALA A 172 -10.66 -4.01 13.88
CA ALA A 172 -9.33 -4.56 14.13
C ALA A 172 -9.39 -5.93 14.83
N LYS A 173 -10.25 -6.09 15.84
CA LYS A 173 -10.50 -7.38 16.51
C LYS A 173 -11.06 -8.43 15.55
N GLN A 174 -12.07 -8.08 14.76
CA GLN A 174 -12.65 -8.99 13.77
C GLN A 174 -11.62 -9.43 12.73
N ARG A 175 -10.77 -8.52 12.26
CA ARG A 175 -9.68 -8.82 11.34
C ARG A 175 -8.63 -9.73 11.98
N ARG A 176 -8.24 -9.48 13.23
CA ARG A 176 -7.29 -10.31 13.98
C ARG A 176 -7.83 -11.73 14.13
N ASP A 177 -9.09 -11.88 14.49
CA ASP A 177 -9.72 -13.19 14.65
C ASP A 177 -9.83 -13.93 13.30
N ARG A 178 -10.08 -13.21 12.19
CA ARG A 178 -10.02 -13.79 10.84
C ARG A 178 -8.60 -14.25 10.48
N ALA A 179 -7.57 -13.45 10.77
CA ALA A 179 -6.17 -13.83 10.54
C ALA A 179 -5.79 -15.07 11.33
N ARG A 180 -6.20 -15.16 12.60
CA ARG A 180 -5.99 -16.36 13.44
C ARG A 180 -6.65 -17.60 12.82
N LYS A 181 -7.94 -17.51 12.47
CA LYS A 181 -8.67 -18.62 11.85
C LYS A 181 -8.03 -19.09 10.54
N LEU A 182 -7.56 -18.15 9.71
CA LEU A 182 -6.88 -18.48 8.45
C LEU A 182 -5.57 -19.25 8.67
N LYS A 183 -4.81 -18.92 9.72
CA LYS A 183 -3.59 -19.65 10.08
C LYS A 183 -3.85 -21.05 10.61
N GLU A 184 -4.95 -21.23 11.35
CA GLU A 184 -5.36 -22.52 11.92
C GLU A 184 -6.02 -23.44 10.88
N THR A 185 -6.60 -22.88 9.82
CA THR A 185 -7.30 -23.64 8.79
C THR A 185 -6.30 -24.33 7.86
N GLU A 186 -6.52 -25.62 7.62
CA GLU A 186 -5.72 -26.39 6.66
C GLU A 186 -6.06 -26.02 5.21
N ASP A 187 -5.06 -26.12 4.35
CA ASP A 187 -5.22 -25.88 2.92
C ASP A 187 -6.04 -27.01 2.30
N LYS A 188 -6.95 -26.67 1.38
CA LYS A 188 -7.76 -27.65 0.65
C LYS A 188 -7.38 -27.66 -0.81
N GLU A 189 -7.25 -28.85 -1.37
CA GLU A 189 -6.95 -29.04 -2.78
C GLU A 189 -7.97 -29.99 -3.41
N TYR A 190 -8.51 -29.58 -4.55
CA TYR A 190 -9.44 -30.38 -5.32
C TYR A 190 -9.34 -30.03 -6.80
N THR A 191 -9.83 -30.91 -7.67
CA THR A 191 -9.79 -30.72 -9.12
C THR A 191 -11.20 -30.52 -9.66
N ILE A 192 -11.39 -29.50 -10.50
CA ILE A 192 -12.64 -29.26 -11.25
C ILE A 192 -12.28 -29.14 -12.72
N SER A 193 -12.89 -29.94 -13.59
CA SER A 193 -12.72 -29.85 -15.04
C SER A 193 -11.25 -29.89 -15.52
N GLY A 194 -10.42 -30.71 -14.85
CA GLY A 194 -8.98 -30.80 -15.12
C GLY A 194 -8.14 -29.62 -14.63
N VAL A 195 -8.75 -28.66 -13.92
CA VAL A 195 -8.08 -27.52 -13.28
C VAL A 195 -7.91 -27.80 -11.80
N ARG A 196 -6.67 -27.67 -11.32
CA ARG A 196 -6.31 -27.89 -9.92
C ARG A 196 -6.57 -26.62 -9.12
N VAL A 197 -7.49 -26.72 -8.16
CA VAL A 197 -7.93 -25.61 -7.31
C VAL A 197 -7.36 -25.81 -5.92
N VAL A 198 -6.66 -24.79 -5.43
CA VAL A 198 -6.03 -24.77 -4.09
C VAL A 198 -6.63 -23.61 -3.30
N GLU A 199 -7.37 -23.94 -2.24
CA GLU A 199 -7.77 -22.99 -1.20
C GLU A 199 -6.62 -22.89 -0.19
N ASN A 200 -5.72 -21.93 -0.41
CA ASN A 200 -4.60 -21.66 0.47
C ASN A 200 -5.07 -20.71 1.59
N ALA A 201 -5.38 -21.29 2.75
CA ALA A 201 -5.89 -20.56 3.89
C ALA A 201 -4.81 -19.65 4.49
N LYS A 202 -3.56 -20.14 4.54
CA LYS A 202 -2.41 -19.42 5.11
C LYS A 202 -2.09 -18.12 4.37
N GLU A 203 -2.00 -18.15 3.04
CA GLU A 203 -1.79 -16.95 2.22
C GLU A 203 -3.09 -16.14 2.00
N ASN A 204 -4.25 -16.64 2.46
CA ASN A 204 -5.57 -16.08 2.17
C ASN A 204 -5.81 -15.93 0.65
N ARG A 205 -5.56 -17.03 -0.08
CA ARG A 205 -5.62 -17.09 -1.55
C ARG A 205 -6.42 -18.29 -2.04
N LEU A 206 -7.25 -18.05 -3.05
CA LEU A 206 -7.81 -19.11 -3.89
C LEU A 206 -6.98 -19.14 -5.18
N GLN A 207 -6.35 -20.28 -5.47
CA GLN A 207 -5.43 -20.46 -6.60
C GLN A 207 -5.97 -21.49 -7.59
N LEU A 208 -5.96 -21.13 -8.87
CA LEU A 208 -6.41 -21.97 -9.98
C LEU A 208 -5.21 -22.26 -10.89
N PHE A 209 -4.85 -23.54 -10.98
CA PHE A 209 -3.75 -24.05 -11.79
C PHE A 209 -4.31 -24.76 -13.02
N PHE A 210 -4.12 -24.13 -14.17
CA PHE A 210 -4.46 -24.68 -15.47
C PHE A 210 -3.24 -25.42 -16.04
N ALA A 211 -3.46 -26.56 -16.71
CA ALA A 211 -2.38 -27.32 -17.35
C ALA A 211 -1.70 -26.54 -18.51
N GLY A 212 -2.42 -25.59 -19.11
CA GLY A 212 -1.93 -24.72 -20.17
C GLY A 212 -2.57 -23.34 -20.10
N ILE A 213 -2.36 -22.54 -21.16
CA ILE A 213 -3.00 -21.22 -21.26
C ILE A 213 -4.50 -21.42 -21.52
N PRO A 214 -5.40 -20.99 -20.61
CA PRO A 214 -6.84 -21.12 -20.85
C PRO A 214 -7.30 -20.29 -22.04
N SER A 215 -8.45 -20.64 -22.62
CA SER A 215 -9.04 -19.94 -23.77
C SER A 215 -9.25 -18.45 -23.49
N LYS A 216 -9.42 -17.65 -24.56
CA LYS A 216 -9.58 -16.19 -24.41
C LYS A 216 -10.85 -15.85 -23.64
N GLU A 217 -11.90 -16.64 -23.82
CA GLU A 217 -13.21 -16.56 -23.20
C GLU A 217 -13.08 -16.75 -21.68
N ILE A 218 -12.47 -17.86 -21.25
CA ILE A 218 -12.22 -18.15 -19.83
C ILE A 218 -11.31 -17.11 -19.20
N ARG A 219 -10.25 -16.66 -19.89
CA ARG A 219 -9.39 -15.58 -19.40
C ARG A 219 -10.15 -14.26 -19.23
N SER A 220 -11.17 -14.01 -20.04
CA SER A 220 -11.99 -12.79 -19.94
C SER A 220 -12.92 -12.88 -18.73
N GLN A 221 -13.55 -14.03 -18.51
CA GLN A 221 -14.38 -14.30 -17.32
C GLN A 221 -13.57 -14.24 -16.01
N LEU A 222 -12.34 -14.79 -15.99
CA LEU A 222 -11.46 -14.74 -14.82
C LEU A 222 -11.07 -13.29 -14.45
N LYS A 223 -10.83 -12.45 -15.47
CA LYS A 223 -10.48 -11.03 -15.30
C LYS A 223 -11.69 -10.15 -14.98
N GLU A 224 -12.91 -10.66 -15.19
CA GLU A 224 -14.13 -9.90 -14.97
C GLU A 224 -14.19 -9.40 -13.52
N ASN A 225 -14.57 -8.13 -13.37
CA ASN A 225 -14.62 -7.41 -12.09
C ASN A 225 -13.30 -7.47 -11.31
N ASN A 226 -12.18 -7.73 -11.98
CA ASN A 226 -10.86 -7.86 -11.37
C ASN A 226 -10.84 -8.93 -10.25
N THR A 227 -11.60 -10.02 -10.46
CA THR A 227 -11.76 -11.12 -9.50
C THR A 227 -10.51 -11.96 -9.37
N PHE A 228 -10.01 -12.52 -10.47
CA PHE A 228 -8.80 -13.32 -10.51
C PHE A 228 -7.68 -12.56 -11.24
N ARG A 229 -6.47 -12.65 -10.68
CA ARG A 229 -5.26 -12.07 -11.27
C ARG A 229 -4.26 -13.16 -11.58
N TRP A 230 -3.73 -13.15 -12.80
CA TRP A 230 -2.61 -13.99 -13.18
C TRP A 230 -1.37 -13.61 -12.37
N THR A 231 -0.70 -14.61 -11.82
CA THR A 231 0.52 -14.44 -11.01
C THR A 231 1.66 -15.23 -11.62
N PRO A 232 2.52 -14.58 -12.42
CA PRO A 232 3.59 -15.27 -13.15
C PRO A 232 4.57 -16.03 -12.24
N SER A 233 4.82 -15.54 -11.02
CA SER A 233 5.76 -16.17 -10.08
C SER A 233 5.30 -17.53 -9.58
N ILE A 234 4.00 -17.81 -9.59
CA ILE A 234 3.40 -19.07 -9.13
C ILE A 234 2.85 -19.87 -10.33
N GLY A 235 2.58 -19.19 -11.46
CA GLY A 235 2.00 -19.82 -12.65
C GLY A 235 0.50 -20.12 -12.48
N CYS A 236 -0.22 -19.33 -11.69
CA CYS A 236 -1.65 -19.56 -11.43
C CYS A 236 -2.48 -18.27 -11.53
N TRP A 237 -3.79 -18.45 -11.70
CA TRP A 237 -4.77 -17.38 -11.47
C TRP A 237 -5.15 -17.39 -9.99
N GLN A 238 -5.11 -16.23 -9.33
CA GLN A 238 -5.43 -16.17 -7.91
C GLN A 238 -6.38 -15.02 -7.56
N SER A 239 -7.16 -15.22 -6.50
CA SER A 239 -8.01 -14.22 -5.86
C SER A 239 -7.90 -14.32 -4.33
N TYR A 240 -8.53 -13.41 -3.60
CA TYR A 240 -8.64 -13.55 -2.15
C TYR A 240 -9.53 -14.75 -1.80
N LEU A 241 -9.19 -15.47 -0.74
CA LEU A 241 -10.04 -16.55 -0.25
C LEU A 241 -11.30 -15.97 0.40
N ASN A 242 -12.39 -15.97 -0.37
CA ASN A 242 -13.71 -15.62 0.12
C ASN A 242 -14.77 -16.50 -0.54
N ARG A 243 -15.95 -16.59 0.09
CA ARG A 243 -17.02 -17.46 -0.37
C ARG A 243 -17.44 -17.17 -1.82
N TRP A 244 -17.54 -15.89 -2.17
CA TRP A 244 -17.98 -15.46 -3.50
C TRP A 244 -16.98 -15.86 -4.60
N CYS A 245 -15.67 -15.70 -4.35
CA CYS A 245 -14.60 -16.10 -5.26
C CYS A 245 -14.57 -17.62 -5.45
N ILE A 246 -14.82 -18.40 -4.40
CA ILE A 246 -14.94 -19.87 -4.51
C ILE A 246 -16.11 -20.24 -5.43
N GLU A 247 -17.29 -19.68 -5.20
CA GLU A 247 -18.46 -19.97 -6.04
C GLU A 247 -18.26 -19.47 -7.47
N ARG A 248 -17.66 -18.29 -7.66
CA ARG A 248 -17.32 -17.77 -8.99
C ARG A 248 -16.31 -18.67 -9.73
N ALA A 249 -15.30 -19.19 -9.04
CA ALA A 249 -14.37 -20.15 -9.63
C ALA A 249 -15.10 -21.40 -10.11
N LYS A 250 -15.99 -21.97 -9.29
CA LYS A 250 -16.78 -23.15 -9.68
C LYS A 250 -17.60 -22.91 -10.93
N VAL A 251 -18.29 -21.77 -11.02
CA VAL A 251 -19.08 -21.39 -12.21
C VAL A 251 -18.20 -21.35 -13.46
N ILE A 252 -17.04 -20.69 -13.39
CA ILE A 252 -16.13 -20.56 -14.54
C ILE A 252 -15.52 -21.92 -14.94
N LEU A 253 -15.18 -22.75 -13.96
CA LEU A 253 -14.56 -24.05 -14.24
C LEU A 253 -15.56 -25.06 -14.79
N ASN A 254 -16.81 -25.01 -14.36
CA ASN A 254 -17.88 -25.87 -14.89
C ASN A 254 -18.26 -25.47 -16.33
N SER A 255 -18.09 -24.22 -16.74
CA SER A 255 -18.29 -23.82 -18.14
C SER A 255 -17.17 -24.28 -19.10
N ILE A 256 -16.16 -25.01 -18.61
CA ILE A 256 -15.10 -25.61 -19.45
C ILE A 256 -15.52 -27.00 -19.92
N THR A 257 -16.43 -27.67 -19.20
CA THR A 257 -16.93 -29.01 -19.54
C THR A 257 -18.13 -29.00 -20.47
N GLU A 258 -18.76 -27.83 -20.68
CA GLU A 258 -19.78 -27.59 -21.71
C GLU A 258 -19.12 -27.09 -23.00
#